data_AF-A0AAD4WD89-F1
#
_entry.id   AF-A0AAD4WD89-F1
#
_cell.length_a   1.000
_cell.length_b   1.000
_cell.length_c   1.000
_cell.angle_alpha   90.00
_cell.angle_beta   90.00
_cell.angle_gamma   90.00
#
_symmetry.space_group_name_H-M   'P 1'
#
loop_
_entity.id
_entity.type
_entity.pdbx_description
1 polymer ?
#
loop_
_entity_poly.entity_id
_entity_poly.type
_entity_poly.pdbx_seq_one_letter_code
_entity_poly.pdbx_strand_id
1 'polypeptide(L)'
;MERCIKALCNDDVTGGFKIGRDVSLRETYVHSARNPLRDLGDKPPSQRQILAFYAGNMHGYLRPILIQHWKDKDPDMKIFGPMVLQSK
;
A
#
# COMPACT_ATOMS: atom_id res chain seq x y z
N MET A 1 18.42 -29.52 -9.43
CA MET A 1 18.28 -28.08 -9.74
C MET A 1 16.80 -27.81 -9.95
N GLU A 2 16.18 -27.02 -9.08
CA GLU A 2 14.76 -26.65 -9.24
C GLU A 2 14.60 -25.78 -10.49
N ARG A 3 13.66 -26.12 -11.38
CA ARG A 3 13.49 -25.49 -12.71
C ARG A 3 12.40 -24.41 -12.75
N CYS A 4 11.88 -24.01 -11.59
CA CYS A 4 10.76 -23.09 -11.49
C CYS A 4 11.13 -21.84 -10.67
N ILE A 5 10.53 -20.72 -11.05
CA ILE A 5 10.51 -19.47 -10.30
C ILE A 5 9.28 -19.52 -9.37
N LYS A 6 9.49 -19.29 -8.07
CA LYS A 6 8.40 -19.20 -7.11
C LYS A 6 7.92 -17.76 -7.05
N ALA A 7 6.62 -17.56 -7.19
CA ALA A 7 5.99 -16.26 -7.03
C ALA A 7 5.25 -16.23 -5.69
N LEU A 8 5.60 -15.29 -4.82
CA LEU A 8 5.03 -15.17 -3.47
C LEU A 8 4.37 -13.80 -3.29
N CYS A 9 3.23 -13.77 -2.60
CA CYS A 9 2.51 -12.53 -2.29
C CYS A 9 3.27 -11.64 -1.29
N ASN A 10 4.01 -12.26 -0.37
CA ASN A 10 4.84 -11.58 0.61
C ASN A 10 6.31 -11.93 0.34
N ASP A 11 7.16 -10.93 0.18
CA ASP A 11 8.60 -11.03 -0.09
C ASP A 11 9.44 -11.13 1.19
N ASP A 12 8.90 -11.84 2.18
CA ASP A 12 9.51 -12.04 3.48
C ASP A 12 10.57 -13.15 3.44
N VAL A 13 11.83 -12.74 3.61
CA VAL A 13 12.99 -13.65 3.67
C VAL A 13 12.91 -14.62 4.85
N THR A 14 12.26 -14.24 5.95
CA THR A 14 12.05 -15.14 7.10
C THR A 14 10.97 -16.19 6.80
N GLY A 15 10.05 -15.87 5.90
CA GLY A 15 9.01 -16.76 5.37
C GLY A 15 9.49 -17.67 4.23
N GLY A 16 10.78 -17.65 3.88
CA GLY A 16 11.38 -18.53 2.88
C GLY A 16 11.47 -17.95 1.46
N PHE A 17 11.33 -16.62 1.31
CA PHE A 17 11.63 -15.91 0.07
C PHE A 17 13.13 -15.93 -0.25
N LYS A 18 13.51 -16.33 -1.46
CA LYS A 18 14.92 -16.39 -1.91
C LYS A 18 15.27 -15.25 -2.86
N ILE A 19 16.07 -14.29 -2.38
CA ILE A 19 16.59 -13.18 -3.18
C ILE A 19 17.36 -13.70 -4.41
N GLY A 20 17.11 -13.09 -5.57
CA GLY A 20 17.75 -13.45 -6.83
C GLY A 20 17.17 -14.69 -7.51
N ARG A 21 16.11 -15.28 -6.94
CA ARG A 21 15.44 -16.46 -7.50
C ARG A 21 13.91 -16.36 -7.50
N ASP A 22 13.34 -15.95 -6.37
CA ASP A 22 11.90 -15.82 -6.21
C ASP A 22 11.45 -14.41 -6.63
N VAL A 23 10.18 -14.27 -7.01
CA VAL A 23 9.58 -13.00 -7.43
C VAL A 23 8.38 -12.64 -6.55
N SER A 24 8.19 -11.35 -6.28
CA SER A 24 7.01 -10.88 -5.56
C SER A 24 5.83 -10.74 -6.53
N LEU A 25 4.69 -11.31 -6.14
CA LEU A 25 3.41 -11.14 -6.81
C LEU A 25 2.66 -10.04 -6.07
N ARG A 26 2.42 -8.92 -6.76
CA ARG A 26 1.70 -7.80 -6.16
C ARG A 26 0.25 -8.19 -5.90
N GLU A 27 -0.18 -8.16 -4.65
CA GLU A 27 -1.60 -8.21 -4.33
C GLU A 27 -2.25 -6.87 -4.65
N THR A 28 -3.30 -6.90 -5.47
CA THR A 28 -4.14 -5.73 -5.70
C THR A 28 -5.43 -5.94 -4.94
N TYR A 29 -5.69 -5.06 -3.96
CA TYR A 29 -6.94 -5.10 -3.22
C TYR A 29 -8.12 -4.67 -4.13
N VAL A 30 -8.94 -5.64 -4.52
CA VAL A 30 -10.14 -5.37 -5.33
C VAL A 30 -11.30 -5.04 -4.39
N HIS A 31 -11.63 -3.76 -4.27
CA HIS A 31 -12.69 -3.28 -3.38
C HIS A 31 -14.08 -3.83 -3.70
N SER A 32 -14.37 -4.09 -4.99
CA SER A 32 -15.64 -4.69 -5.42
C SER A 32 -15.41 -5.65 -6.59
N ALA A 33 -15.64 -6.94 -6.38
CA ALA A 33 -15.45 -7.96 -7.42
C ALA A 33 -16.37 -7.74 -8.64
N ARG A 34 -17.58 -7.22 -8.43
CA ARG A 34 -18.57 -6.97 -9.51
C ARG A 34 -18.31 -5.66 -10.25
N ASN A 35 -17.64 -4.70 -9.62
CA ASN A 35 -17.25 -3.45 -10.24
C ASN A 35 -15.85 -3.03 -9.76
N PRO A 36 -14.79 -3.63 -10.33
CA PRO A 36 -13.40 -3.40 -9.88
C PRO A 36 -12.95 -1.95 -9.96
N LEU A 37 -13.63 -1.13 -10.77
CA LEU A 37 -13.31 0.28 -10.99
C LEU A 37 -14.07 1.24 -10.07
N ARG A 38 -15.04 0.77 -9.28
CA ARG A 38 -15.97 1.63 -8.54
C ARG A 38 -15.29 2.66 -7.64
N ASP A 39 -14.16 2.27 -7.05
CA ASP A 39 -13.45 3.04 -6.02
C ASP A 39 -12.03 3.43 -6.49
N LEU A 40 -11.71 3.25 -7.78
CA LEU A 40 -10.47 3.75 -8.40
C LEU A 40 -10.62 5.26 -8.64
N GLY A 41 -10.04 6.07 -7.76
CA GLY A 41 -10.23 7.53 -7.71
C GLY A 41 -10.09 8.28 -9.05
N ASP A 42 -10.86 9.36 -9.18
CA ASP A 42 -11.24 10.00 -10.45
C ASP A 42 -10.08 10.43 -11.37
N LYS A 43 -8.99 10.98 -10.84
CA LYS A 43 -7.89 11.50 -11.66
C LYS A 43 -6.85 10.41 -11.97
N PRO A 44 -6.35 10.30 -13.21
CA PRO A 44 -5.24 9.41 -13.54
C PRO A 44 -3.98 9.80 -12.75
N PRO A 45 -3.04 8.86 -12.50
CA PRO A 45 -1.85 9.11 -11.68
C PRO A 45 -1.05 10.36 -12.08
N SER A 46 -0.93 10.64 -13.38
CA SER A 46 -0.23 11.82 -13.91
C SER A 46 -0.88 13.17 -13.57
N GLN A 47 -2.16 13.15 -13.16
CA GLN A 47 -2.93 14.34 -12.81
C GLN A 47 -3.20 14.44 -11.30
N ARG A 48 -2.64 13.54 -10.49
CA ARG A 48 -2.73 13.58 -9.03
C ARG A 48 -1.63 14.51 -8.51
N GLN A 49 -2.03 15.68 -8.01
CA GLN A 49 -1.10 16.69 -7.47
C GLN A 49 -0.52 16.31 -6.10
N ILE A 50 -1.14 15.36 -5.41
CA ILE A 50 -0.72 14.91 -4.08
C ILE A 50 -0.43 13.42 -4.16
N LEU A 51 0.83 13.05 -3.92
CA LEU A 51 1.24 11.66 -3.73
C LEU A 51 1.06 11.31 -2.25
N ALA A 52 -0.05 10.66 -1.91
CA ALA A 52 -0.28 10.15 -0.56
C ALA A 52 0.04 8.65 -0.52
N PHE A 53 0.99 8.26 0.34
CA PHE A 53 1.23 6.85 0.66
C PHE A 53 0.43 6.48 1.92
N TYR A 54 -0.43 5.47 1.82
CA TYR A 54 -1.18 4.93 2.95
C TYR A 54 -0.73 3.50 3.23
N ALA A 55 0.06 3.31 4.29
CA ALA A 55 0.40 1.97 4.79
C ALA A 55 -0.67 1.50 5.79
N GLY A 56 -1.75 0.92 5.27
CA GLY A 56 -2.70 0.10 6.03
C GLY A 56 -3.39 0.75 7.24
N ASN A 57 -4.04 -0.09 8.07
CA ASN A 57 -4.56 0.31 9.38
C ASN A 57 -3.40 0.67 10.34
N MET A 58 -3.67 0.91 11.63
CA MET A 58 -2.60 1.00 12.66
C MET A 58 -1.93 -0.36 12.86
N HIS A 59 -1.27 -0.89 11.82
CA HIS A 59 -0.56 -2.15 11.84
C HIS A 59 0.93 -1.90 12.01
N GLY A 60 1.46 -2.28 13.18
CA GLY A 60 2.89 -2.23 13.48
C GLY A 60 3.40 -0.91 14.04
N TYR A 61 4.66 -0.93 14.48
CA TYR A 61 5.33 0.17 15.19
C TYR A 61 5.75 1.33 14.27
N LEU A 62 5.77 1.12 12.95
CA LEU A 62 6.30 2.09 11.99
C LEU A 62 5.42 3.34 11.87
N ARG A 63 4.09 3.18 11.86
CA ARG A 63 3.16 4.30 11.66
C ARG A 63 3.26 5.38 12.76
N PRO A 64 3.32 5.05 14.06
CA PRO A 64 3.61 6.03 15.11
C PRO A 64 4.88 6.85 14.87
N ILE A 65 5.96 6.20 14.43
CA ILE A 65 7.26 6.86 14.16
C ILE A 65 7.13 7.84 13.00
N LEU A 66 6.48 7.43 11.90
CA LEU A 66 6.27 8.29 10.73
C LEU A 66 5.40 9.51 11.07
N ILE A 67 4.34 9.33 11.87
CA ILE A 67 3.50 10.44 12.34
C ILE A 67 4.33 11.40 13.19
N GLN A 68 5.12 10.91 14.14
CA GLN A 68 6.00 11.77 14.95
C GLN A 68 7.03 12.52 14.09
N HIS A 69 7.51 11.90 13.02
CA HIS A 69 8.53 12.47 12.16
C HIS A 69 7.98 13.53 11.20
N TRP A 70 6.75 13.39 10.70
CA TRP A 70 6.22 14.24 9.64
C TRP A 70 5.00 15.09 9.99
N LYS A 71 4.19 14.67 10.97
CA LYS A 71 2.94 15.39 11.29
C LYS A 71 3.26 16.81 11.74
N ASP A 72 2.63 17.77 11.07
CA ASP A 72 2.74 19.21 11.35
C ASP A 72 4.17 19.78 11.18
N LYS A 73 5.09 19.03 10.54
CA LYS A 73 6.49 19.45 10.34
C LYS A 73 6.84 19.79 8.90
N ASP A 74 6.11 19.25 7.93
CA ASP A 74 6.32 19.49 6.51
C ASP A 74 4.99 19.94 5.87
N PRO A 75 4.93 21.13 5.26
CA PRO A 75 3.71 21.66 4.64
C PRO A 75 3.23 20.84 3.43
N ASP A 76 4.12 20.11 2.77
CA ASP A 76 3.80 19.24 1.65
C ASP A 76 3.34 17.84 2.11
N MET A 77 3.65 17.46 3.36
CA MET A 77 3.29 16.16 3.95
C MET A 77 1.97 16.21 4.71
N LYS A 78 0.86 16.06 3.98
CA LYS A 78 -0.50 16.10 4.56
C LYS A 78 -0.88 14.76 5.20
N ILE A 79 -0.98 14.72 6.52
CA ILE A 79 -1.41 13.54 7.28
C ILE A 79 -2.86 13.71 7.75
N PHE A 80 -3.75 12.85 7.26
CA PHE A 80 -5.17 12.84 7.65
C PHE A 80 -5.50 11.61 8.52
N GLY A 81 -6.50 11.77 9.39
CA GLY A 81 -7.05 10.67 10.19
C GLY A 81 -7.88 9.67 9.35
N PRO A 82 -8.49 8.66 9.99
CA PRO A 82 -9.41 7.76 9.32
C PRO A 82 -10.46 8.55 8.53
N MET A 83 -10.59 8.26 7.23
CA MET A 83 -11.71 8.80 6.46
C MET A 83 -12.98 8.16 6.99
N VAL A 84 -13.91 8.98 7.48
CA VAL A 84 -15.25 8.51 7.80
C VAL A 84 -15.84 8.01 6.49
N LEU A 85 -16.18 6.73 6.42
CA LEU A 85 -16.93 6.20 5.29
C LEU A 85 -18.23 7.01 5.23
N GLN A 86 -18.37 7.83 4.19
CA GLN A 86 -19.66 8.45 3.91
C GLN A 86 -20.60 7.31 3.53
N SER A 87 -21.47 6.92 4.46
CA SER A 87 -22.61 6.07 4.15
C SER A 87 -23.42 6.78 3.06
N LYS A 88 -23.44 6.18 1.88
CA LYS A 88 -24.47 6.47 0.87
C LYS A 88 -25.80 5.88 1.33
#